data_AF-A0AAU1BIN2-F1
#
_entry.id   AF-A0AAU1BIN2-F1
#
_cell.length_a   1.000
_cell.length_b   1.000
_cell.length_c   1.000
_cell.angle_alpha   90.00
_cell.angle_beta   90.00
_cell.angle_gamma   90.00
#
_symmetry.space_group_name_H-M   'P 1'
#
loop_
_entity.id
_entity.type
_entity.pdbx_description
1 polymer ?
#
loop_
_entity_poly.entity_id
_entity_poly.type
_entity_poly.pdbx_seq_one_letter_code
_entity_poly.pdbx_strand_id
1 'polypeptide(L)'
;MTEAPLPFHHHGHDTDPAAPPEDPLTLLATQTELTGVDFTGLDLRAALRRNQHPRTFTRCTFTEANLRGSHLAESVFTECTATAADFTGAVLDQARWQGGSAAKANFTDADCGDLACDGVDLANTKWSGALLADATFTGCRMIGARLTGHRGLGLQLARCNLAVANLNGLSLRGTHLVGIRFTEADLGGVDFRDTTFEDCRLADANLRATDFTGADLRGADLGELTLATAAQLRGAAISPSQAAQICATLGLNVIG
;
A
#
# COMPACT_ATOMS: atom_id res chain seq x y z
N MET A 1 -18.74 34.43 73.64
CA MET A 1 -17.45 34.31 72.94
C MET A 1 -17.57 33.12 72.02
N THR A 2 -17.87 33.38 70.75
CA THR A 2 -18.08 32.39 69.69
C THR A 2 -17.07 32.72 68.60
N GLU A 3 -16.01 31.92 68.48
CA GLU A 3 -15.03 32.04 67.40
C GLU A 3 -15.62 31.47 66.11
N ALA A 4 -15.60 32.26 65.05
CA ALA A 4 -15.84 31.81 63.68
C ALA A 4 -14.50 31.40 63.03
N PRO A 5 -14.43 30.35 62.19
CA PRO A 5 -13.19 29.98 61.53
C PRO A 5 -12.88 30.90 60.33
N LEU A 6 -11.60 31.22 60.14
CA LEU A 6 -11.08 31.95 58.98
C LEU A 6 -11.15 31.08 57.70
N PRO A 7 -11.38 31.68 56.51
CA PRO A 7 -11.42 30.93 55.26
C PRO A 7 -10.01 30.57 54.77
N PHE A 8 -9.83 29.32 54.35
CA PHE A 8 -8.64 28.84 53.65
C PHE A 8 -8.60 29.43 52.23
N HIS A 9 -7.52 30.14 51.90
CA HIS A 9 -7.23 30.51 50.52
C HIS A 9 -6.74 29.28 49.75
N HIS A 10 -7.58 28.75 48.85
CA HIS A 10 -7.13 27.86 47.79
C HIS A 10 -6.25 28.65 46.82
N HIS A 11 -4.93 28.43 46.86
CA HIS A 11 -4.08 28.68 45.70
C HIS A 11 -4.35 27.58 44.68
N GLY A 12 -5.31 27.85 43.78
CA GLY A 12 -5.43 27.09 42.54
C GLY A 12 -4.15 27.29 41.74
N HIS A 13 -3.49 26.19 41.40
CA HIS A 13 -2.45 26.15 40.39
C HIS A 13 -3.00 26.74 39.10
N ASP A 14 -2.58 27.96 38.75
CA ASP A 14 -2.65 28.44 37.37
C ASP A 14 -1.79 27.48 36.54
N THR A 15 -2.45 26.58 35.82
CA THR A 15 -1.83 25.86 34.71
C THR A 15 -1.52 26.91 33.65
N ASP A 16 -0.24 27.22 33.49
CA ASP A 16 0.27 28.07 32.43
C ASP A 16 -0.37 27.64 31.09
N PRO A 17 -1.04 28.53 30.34
CA PRO A 17 -1.64 28.16 29.07
C PRO A 17 -0.53 27.59 28.18
N ALA A 18 -0.69 26.34 27.76
CA ALA A 18 0.25 25.66 26.87
C ALA A 18 0.63 26.59 25.73
N ALA A 19 1.94 26.78 25.52
CA ALA A 19 2.45 27.59 24.42
C ALA A 19 1.72 27.19 23.11
N PRO A 20 1.35 28.17 22.27
CA PRO A 20 0.65 27.86 21.03
C PRO A 20 1.47 26.84 20.24
N PRO A 21 0.83 25.83 19.61
CA PRO A 21 1.55 24.82 18.85
C PRO A 21 2.41 25.51 17.79
N GLU A 22 3.70 25.16 17.75
CA GLU A 22 4.64 25.72 16.79
C GLU A 22 4.14 25.46 15.36
N ASP A 23 4.39 26.43 14.47
CA ASP A 23 4.02 26.34 13.06
C ASP A 23 4.61 25.06 12.41
N PRO A 24 3.81 24.24 11.70
CA PRO A 24 4.27 22.97 11.12
C PRO A 24 5.49 23.11 10.21
N LEU A 25 5.59 24.18 9.41
CA LEU A 25 6.74 24.37 8.52
C LEU A 25 8.01 24.73 9.28
N THR A 26 7.88 25.46 10.39
CA THR A 26 8.99 25.75 11.30
C THR A 26 9.50 24.48 11.97
N LEU A 27 8.59 23.62 12.45
CA LEU A 27 8.95 22.30 12.98
C LEU A 27 9.67 21.46 11.92
N LEU A 28 9.11 21.39 10.71
CA LEU A 28 9.69 20.63 9.59
C LEU A 28 11.08 21.14 9.19
N ALA A 29 11.32 22.45 9.27
CA ALA A 29 12.61 23.06 8.95
C ALA A 29 13.69 22.74 9.98
N THR A 30 13.31 22.47 11.24
CA THR A 30 14.26 22.40 12.37
C THR A 30 14.40 21.01 12.97
N GLN A 31 13.45 20.10 12.73
CA GLN A 31 13.39 18.78 13.38
C GLN A 31 13.41 17.65 12.35
N THR A 32 14.15 16.58 12.63
CA THR A 32 14.14 15.34 11.82
C THR A 32 13.15 14.31 12.34
N GLU A 33 12.72 14.43 13.60
CA GLU A 33 11.70 13.59 14.22
C GLU A 33 10.49 14.45 14.53
N LEU A 34 9.35 14.13 13.90
CA LEU A 34 8.11 14.88 14.07
C LEU A 34 7.02 13.93 14.54
N THR A 35 6.34 14.32 15.62
CA THR A 35 5.26 13.52 16.21
C THR A 35 3.98 14.32 16.28
N GLY A 36 2.90 13.81 15.70
CA GLY A 36 1.57 14.40 15.82
C GLY A 36 1.38 15.74 15.09
N VAL A 37 2.30 16.11 14.20
CA VAL A 37 2.24 17.38 13.46
C VAL A 37 1.23 17.29 12.32
N ASP A 38 0.39 18.32 12.19
CA ASP A 38 -0.62 18.42 11.14
C ASP A 38 -0.11 19.27 9.96
N PHE A 39 0.06 18.63 8.80
CA PHE A 39 0.43 19.23 7.53
C PHE A 39 -0.74 19.25 6.53
N THR A 40 -1.98 19.11 6.98
CA THR A 40 -3.16 19.04 6.11
C THR A 40 -3.21 20.20 5.13
N GLY A 41 -3.31 19.88 3.84
CA GLY A 41 -3.42 20.85 2.73
C GLY A 41 -2.19 21.73 2.50
N LEU A 42 -1.09 21.54 3.24
CA LEU A 42 0.10 22.39 3.12
C LEU A 42 0.90 22.05 1.85
N ASP A 43 1.55 23.07 1.28
CA ASP A 43 2.55 22.90 0.23
C ASP A 43 3.93 22.65 0.84
N LEU A 44 4.36 21.39 0.81
CA LEU A 44 5.61 20.93 1.41
C LEU A 44 6.74 20.83 0.38
N ARG A 45 6.48 21.14 -0.90
CA ARG A 45 7.47 20.97 -1.98
C ARG A 45 8.75 21.74 -1.71
N ALA A 46 8.63 22.99 -1.26
CA ALA A 46 9.79 23.83 -0.99
C ALA A 46 10.55 23.36 0.26
N ALA A 47 9.82 23.02 1.33
CA ALA A 47 10.38 22.58 2.60
C ALA A 47 11.12 21.24 2.48
N LEU A 48 10.69 20.37 1.56
CA LEU A 48 11.24 19.03 1.34
C LEU A 48 11.98 18.90 0.01
N ARG A 49 12.34 20.00 -0.66
CA ARG A 49 12.97 19.94 -2.00
C ARG A 49 14.36 19.29 -2.01
N ARG A 50 15.08 19.38 -0.89
CA ARG A 50 16.44 18.86 -0.75
C ARG A 50 16.46 17.89 0.42
N ASN A 51 17.06 16.72 0.22
CA ASN A 51 17.35 15.80 1.31
C ASN A 51 18.49 16.40 2.13
N GLN A 52 18.14 17.07 3.22
CA GLN A 52 19.13 17.47 4.20
C GLN A 52 19.48 16.27 5.07
N HIS A 53 18.48 15.50 5.52
CA HIS A 53 18.59 14.22 6.20
C HIS A 53 17.27 13.41 6.07
N PRO A 54 17.30 12.07 6.17
CA PRO A 54 16.10 11.26 6.34
C PRO A 54 15.30 11.69 7.57
N ARG A 55 13.97 11.64 7.49
CA ARG A 55 13.09 12.09 8.59
C ARG A 55 12.23 10.96 9.11
N THR A 56 11.85 11.05 10.38
CA THR A 56 10.87 10.17 11.00
C THR A 56 9.62 10.97 11.33
N PHE A 57 8.50 10.54 10.78
CA PHE A 57 7.17 11.07 11.04
C PHE A 57 6.37 10.03 11.81
N THR A 58 5.89 10.38 13.00
CA THR A 58 5.07 9.49 13.84
C THR A 58 3.71 10.12 14.09
N ARG A 59 2.63 9.47 13.64
CA ARG A 59 1.25 9.95 13.80
C ARG A 59 1.03 11.37 13.23
N CYS A 60 1.83 11.78 12.25
CA CYS A 60 1.65 13.04 11.52
C CYS A 60 0.55 12.93 10.47
N THR A 61 -0.07 14.07 10.15
CA THR A 61 -1.11 14.16 9.11
C THR A 61 -0.56 14.93 7.91
N PHE A 62 -0.76 14.38 6.72
CA PHE A 62 -0.42 14.90 5.40
C PHE A 62 -1.65 14.90 4.48
N THR A 63 -2.86 14.84 5.04
CA THR A 63 -4.10 14.78 4.27
C THR A 63 -4.14 15.94 3.26
N GLU A 64 -4.31 15.62 1.97
CA GLU A 64 -4.33 16.60 0.87
C GLU A 64 -3.06 17.48 0.76
N ALA A 65 -1.97 17.13 1.44
CA ALA A 65 -0.72 17.87 1.37
C ALA A 65 -0.06 17.70 -0.01
N ASN A 66 0.60 18.77 -0.47
CA ASN A 66 1.34 18.77 -1.73
C ASN A 66 2.81 18.45 -1.47
N LEU A 67 3.20 17.23 -1.82
CA LEU A 67 4.55 16.65 -1.66
C LEU A 67 5.22 16.39 -3.02
N ARG A 68 4.74 17.02 -4.09
CA ARG A 68 5.24 16.77 -5.45
C ARG A 68 6.73 17.08 -5.57
N GLY A 69 7.51 16.12 -6.07
CA GLY A 69 8.96 16.31 -6.22
C GLY A 69 9.71 16.52 -4.90
N SER A 70 9.08 16.23 -3.76
CA SER A 70 9.76 16.24 -2.47
C SER A 70 10.78 15.10 -2.40
N HIS A 71 11.81 15.30 -1.58
CA HIS A 71 12.85 14.31 -1.33
C HIS A 71 12.67 13.75 0.08
N LEU A 72 12.20 12.51 0.13
CA LEU A 72 11.82 11.74 1.32
C LEU A 72 12.50 10.36 1.34
N ALA A 73 13.57 10.20 0.57
CA ALA A 73 14.38 8.99 0.58
C ALA A 73 14.79 8.62 2.01
N GLU A 74 14.77 7.32 2.31
CA GLU A 74 15.09 6.73 3.61
C GLU A 74 14.21 7.20 4.79
N SER A 75 13.18 8.02 4.53
CA SER A 75 12.32 8.55 5.59
C SER A 75 11.35 7.48 6.10
N VAL A 76 10.98 7.59 7.37
CA VAL A 76 10.09 6.66 8.07
C VAL A 76 8.77 7.33 8.39
N PHE A 77 7.67 6.68 8.04
CA PHE A 77 6.30 7.10 8.33
C PHE A 77 5.64 6.03 9.20
N THR A 78 5.40 6.34 10.47
CA THR A 78 4.78 5.43 11.43
C THR A 78 3.40 5.97 11.79
N GLU A 79 2.35 5.20 11.49
CA GLU A 79 0.96 5.56 11.78
C GLU A 79 0.52 6.93 11.22
N CYS A 80 1.14 7.38 10.13
CA CYS A 80 0.80 8.64 9.48
C CYS A 80 -0.48 8.55 8.65
N THR A 81 -1.19 9.67 8.51
CA THR A 81 -2.34 9.81 7.61
C THR A 81 -2.00 10.74 6.46
N ALA A 82 -1.88 10.22 5.24
CA ALA A 82 -1.60 10.95 4.02
C ALA A 82 -2.71 10.77 2.98
N THR A 83 -3.95 10.73 3.44
CA THR A 83 -5.12 10.56 2.58
C THR A 83 -5.15 11.65 1.50
N ALA A 84 -5.25 11.25 0.24
CA ALA A 84 -5.26 12.16 -0.91
C ALA A 84 -4.04 13.10 -1.02
N ALA A 85 -2.93 12.80 -0.35
CA ALA A 85 -1.68 13.54 -0.52
C ALA A 85 -1.11 13.37 -1.95
N ASP A 86 -0.44 14.39 -2.46
CA ASP A 86 0.18 14.34 -3.79
C ASP A 86 1.70 14.16 -3.71
N PHE A 87 2.15 12.93 -3.90
CA PHE A 87 3.56 12.52 -4.00
C PHE A 87 4.06 12.44 -5.46
N THR A 88 3.39 13.09 -6.42
CA THR A 88 3.81 12.98 -7.83
C THR A 88 5.28 13.36 -8.00
N GLY A 89 6.09 12.45 -8.57
CA GLY A 89 7.52 12.65 -8.79
C GLY A 89 8.36 12.79 -7.51
N ALA A 90 7.80 12.49 -6.34
CA ALA A 90 8.56 12.49 -5.09
C ALA A 90 9.61 11.37 -5.09
N VAL A 91 10.71 11.59 -4.37
CA VAL A 91 11.74 10.58 -4.12
C VAL A 91 11.47 9.93 -2.78
N LEU A 92 11.07 8.66 -2.81
CA LEU A 92 10.73 7.80 -1.68
C LEU A 92 11.61 6.53 -1.67
N ASP A 93 12.75 6.57 -2.38
CA ASP A 93 13.72 5.48 -2.41
C ASP A 93 14.12 5.06 -1.00
N GLN A 94 14.04 3.77 -0.69
CA GLN A 94 14.30 3.19 0.64
C GLN A 94 13.45 3.76 1.79
N ALA A 95 12.39 4.51 1.50
CA ALA A 95 11.47 4.98 2.54
C ALA A 95 10.71 3.80 3.17
N ARG A 96 10.24 3.98 4.40
CA ARG A 96 9.49 2.95 5.14
C ARG A 96 8.18 3.51 5.66
N TRP A 97 7.10 2.78 5.45
CA TRP A 97 5.77 3.13 5.96
C TRP A 97 5.19 1.98 6.77
N GLN A 98 4.89 2.23 8.04
CA GLN A 98 4.36 1.26 8.98
C GLN A 98 3.00 1.73 9.50
N GLY A 99 1.95 1.01 9.12
CA GLY A 99 0.57 1.34 9.48
C GLY A 99 0.10 2.71 8.95
N GLY A 100 -1.03 3.17 9.47
CA GLY A 100 -1.66 4.41 9.01
C GLY A 100 -2.35 4.27 7.65
N SER A 101 -2.54 5.39 6.96
CA SER A 101 -3.27 5.42 5.68
C SER A 101 -2.65 6.43 4.73
N ALA A 102 -2.51 6.04 3.47
CA ALA A 102 -2.27 6.92 2.32
C ALA A 102 -3.38 6.71 1.27
N ALA A 103 -4.60 6.40 1.70
CA ALA A 103 -5.71 6.14 0.79
C ALA A 103 -5.91 7.32 -0.17
N LYS A 104 -6.11 7.02 -1.46
CA LYS A 104 -6.24 8.00 -2.57
C LYS A 104 -5.00 8.85 -2.84
N ALA A 105 -3.87 8.61 -2.17
CA ALA A 105 -2.63 9.34 -2.46
C ALA A 105 -2.14 9.08 -3.89
N ASN A 106 -1.43 10.06 -4.43
CA ASN A 106 -0.93 10.03 -5.79
C ASN A 106 0.60 9.87 -5.82
N PHE A 107 1.09 8.71 -6.24
CA PHE A 107 2.50 8.38 -6.42
C PHE A 107 2.91 8.34 -7.90
N THR A 108 2.16 9.02 -8.77
CA THR A 108 2.48 9.07 -10.21
C THR A 108 3.93 9.54 -10.41
N ASP A 109 4.71 8.83 -11.22
CA ASP A 109 6.12 9.10 -11.51
C ASP A 109 7.04 9.20 -10.27
N ALA A 110 6.59 8.78 -9.09
CA ALA A 110 7.43 8.77 -7.89
C ALA A 110 8.55 7.73 -8.02
N ASP A 111 9.70 8.05 -7.43
CA ASP A 111 10.78 7.09 -7.24
C ASP A 111 10.52 6.33 -5.94
N CYS A 112 10.12 5.07 -6.03
CA CYS A 112 9.82 4.20 -4.90
C CYS A 112 10.69 2.94 -4.92
N GLY A 113 11.93 3.05 -5.42
CA GLY A 113 12.94 2.00 -5.28
C GLY A 113 13.06 1.56 -3.83
N ASP A 114 13.10 0.25 -3.57
CA ASP A 114 13.25 -0.31 -2.22
C ASP A 114 12.22 0.22 -1.17
N LEU A 115 11.11 0.82 -1.60
CA LEU A 115 10.07 1.33 -0.70
C LEU A 115 9.45 0.15 0.06
N ALA A 116 9.38 0.24 1.39
CA ALA A 116 8.79 -0.80 2.23
C ALA A 116 7.52 -0.31 2.94
N CYS A 117 6.37 -0.90 2.60
CA CYS A 117 5.08 -0.63 3.22
C CYS A 117 4.59 -1.86 3.99
N ASP A 118 4.31 -1.70 5.29
CA ASP A 118 3.77 -2.74 6.16
C ASP A 118 2.46 -2.29 6.83
N GLY A 119 1.37 -3.01 6.58
CA GLY A 119 0.07 -2.76 7.21
C GLY A 119 -0.59 -1.42 6.84
N VAL A 120 -0.14 -0.76 5.77
CA VAL A 120 -0.65 0.56 5.34
C VAL A 120 -1.94 0.42 4.54
N ASP A 121 -2.91 1.32 4.79
CA ASP A 121 -4.05 1.49 3.89
C ASP A 121 -3.67 2.36 2.67
N LEU A 122 -3.58 1.72 1.52
CA LEU A 122 -3.21 2.28 0.21
C LEU A 122 -4.40 2.19 -0.77
N ALA A 123 -5.63 2.13 -0.27
CA ALA A 123 -6.81 2.02 -1.11
C ALA A 123 -6.90 3.19 -2.12
N ASN A 124 -7.23 2.88 -3.37
CA ASN A 124 -7.39 3.84 -4.47
C ASN A 124 -6.16 4.72 -4.77
N THR A 125 -4.97 4.27 -4.42
CA THR A 125 -3.71 4.95 -4.76
C THR A 125 -3.39 4.87 -6.26
N LYS A 126 -2.61 5.84 -6.75
CA LYS A 126 -2.17 5.91 -8.15
C LYS A 126 -0.66 5.76 -8.23
N TRP A 127 -0.19 4.86 -9.08
CA TRP A 127 1.24 4.52 -9.24
C TRP A 127 1.70 4.58 -10.70
N SER A 128 0.98 5.30 -11.55
CA SER A 128 1.32 5.34 -12.97
C SER A 128 2.71 5.93 -13.18
N GLY A 129 3.59 5.21 -13.90
CA GLY A 129 4.97 5.63 -14.13
C GLY A 129 5.92 5.50 -12.93
N ALA A 130 5.43 5.14 -11.74
CA ALA A 130 6.25 5.01 -10.54
C ALA A 130 7.35 3.95 -10.73
N LEU A 131 8.54 4.20 -10.20
CA LEU A 131 9.60 3.20 -10.09
C LEU A 131 9.35 2.35 -8.85
N LEU A 132 9.02 1.06 -9.03
CA LEU A 132 8.75 0.11 -7.96
C LEU A 132 9.81 -1.01 -7.93
N ALA A 133 11.05 -0.70 -8.30
CA ALA A 133 12.14 -1.66 -8.26
C ALA A 133 12.35 -2.13 -6.81
N ASP A 134 12.27 -3.44 -6.59
CA ASP A 134 12.46 -4.08 -5.28
C ASP A 134 11.55 -3.54 -4.14
N ALA A 135 10.49 -2.78 -4.48
CA ALA A 135 9.52 -2.29 -3.51
C ALA A 135 8.76 -3.46 -2.88
N THR A 136 8.42 -3.33 -1.59
CA THR A 136 7.73 -4.37 -0.82
C THR A 136 6.44 -3.83 -0.21
N PHE A 137 5.36 -4.58 -0.40
CA PHE A 137 4.08 -4.31 0.27
C PHE A 137 3.66 -5.56 1.04
N THR A 138 3.55 -5.44 2.36
CA THR A 138 3.16 -6.52 3.26
C THR A 138 1.91 -6.13 4.05
N GLY A 139 0.87 -6.96 4.02
CA GLY A 139 -0.35 -6.71 4.81
C GLY A 139 -1.14 -5.46 4.40
N CYS A 140 -0.77 -4.80 3.29
CA CYS A 140 -1.40 -3.55 2.86
C CYS A 140 -2.82 -3.77 2.31
N ARG A 141 -3.70 -2.80 2.57
CA ARG A 141 -4.99 -2.69 1.88
C ARG A 141 -4.81 -1.85 0.63
N MET A 142 -4.84 -2.47 -0.55
CA MET A 142 -4.60 -1.83 -1.85
C MET A 142 -5.84 -1.93 -2.76
N ILE A 143 -7.04 -1.91 -2.17
CA ILE A 143 -8.31 -2.04 -2.90
C ILE A 143 -8.45 -0.87 -3.89
N GLY A 144 -8.70 -1.18 -5.16
CA GLY A 144 -8.83 -0.16 -6.21
C GLY A 144 -7.53 0.58 -6.56
N ALA A 145 -6.37 0.14 -6.05
CA ALA A 145 -5.09 0.74 -6.41
C ALA A 145 -4.81 0.57 -7.92
N ARG A 146 -4.10 1.54 -8.51
CA ARG A 146 -3.79 1.55 -9.95
C ARG A 146 -2.28 1.51 -10.14
N LEU A 147 -1.76 0.36 -10.60
CA LEU A 147 -0.34 0.09 -10.80
C LEU A 147 -0.02 -0.10 -12.29
N THR A 148 -0.55 0.78 -13.15
CA THR A 148 -0.37 0.71 -14.60
C THR A 148 0.88 1.43 -15.06
N GLY A 149 1.67 0.83 -15.96
CA GLY A 149 2.86 1.49 -16.51
C GLY A 149 3.94 1.83 -15.48
N HIS A 150 3.98 1.12 -14.35
CA HIS A 150 5.09 1.18 -13.42
C HIS A 150 6.38 0.72 -14.10
N ARG A 151 7.50 1.03 -13.46
CA ARG A 151 8.84 0.67 -13.90
C ARG A 151 9.54 -0.13 -12.81
N GLY A 152 10.62 -0.81 -13.19
CA GLY A 152 11.41 -1.63 -12.26
C GLY A 152 10.97 -3.09 -12.27
N LEU A 153 11.83 -3.93 -11.70
CA LEU A 153 11.59 -5.36 -11.49
C LEU A 153 11.72 -5.65 -9.99
N GLY A 154 11.28 -6.83 -9.55
CA GLY A 154 11.47 -7.26 -8.16
C GLY A 154 10.41 -6.78 -7.18
N LEU A 155 9.31 -6.18 -7.63
CA LEU A 155 8.16 -5.84 -6.78
C LEU A 155 7.70 -7.08 -5.99
N GLN A 156 7.59 -6.94 -4.66
CA GLN A 156 7.16 -8.00 -3.76
C GLN A 156 5.84 -7.65 -3.09
N LEU A 157 4.91 -8.60 -3.11
CA LEU A 157 3.58 -8.48 -2.53
C LEU A 157 3.34 -9.66 -1.60
N ALA A 158 2.97 -9.40 -0.36
CA ALA A 158 2.60 -10.44 0.60
C ALA A 158 1.40 -10.01 1.44
N ARG A 159 0.40 -10.88 1.57
CA ARG A 159 -0.80 -10.70 2.41
C ARG A 159 -1.58 -9.41 2.11
N CYS A 160 -1.46 -8.88 0.90
CA CYS A 160 -2.15 -7.67 0.46
C CYS A 160 -3.59 -7.96 0.01
N ASN A 161 -4.45 -6.96 0.18
CA ASN A 161 -5.77 -6.95 -0.46
C ASN A 161 -5.77 -6.04 -1.68
N LEU A 162 -5.70 -6.63 -2.88
CA LEU A 162 -5.70 -5.98 -4.18
C LEU A 162 -7.04 -6.11 -4.90
N ALA A 163 -8.15 -6.28 -4.16
CA ALA A 163 -9.47 -6.37 -4.76
C ALA A 163 -9.77 -5.13 -5.62
N VAL A 164 -10.34 -5.33 -6.81
CA VAL A 164 -10.68 -4.25 -7.76
C VAL A 164 -9.45 -3.42 -8.21
N ALA A 165 -8.23 -3.85 -7.91
CA ALA A 165 -7.01 -3.14 -8.35
C ALA A 165 -6.80 -3.30 -9.85
N ASN A 166 -6.15 -2.31 -10.47
CA ASN A 166 -5.68 -2.42 -11.85
C ASN A 166 -4.17 -2.66 -11.85
N LEU A 167 -3.78 -3.86 -12.28
CA LEU A 167 -2.40 -4.36 -12.32
C LEU A 167 -1.95 -4.63 -13.77
N ASN A 168 -2.65 -4.08 -14.76
CA ASN A 168 -2.48 -4.45 -16.17
C ASN A 168 -1.03 -4.30 -16.64
N GLY A 169 -0.47 -5.37 -17.22
CA GLY A 169 0.89 -5.42 -17.74
C GLY A 169 2.01 -5.52 -16.68
N LEU A 170 1.68 -5.71 -15.41
CA LEU A 170 2.67 -5.94 -14.36
C LEU A 170 3.43 -7.25 -14.55
N SER A 171 4.73 -7.24 -14.25
CA SER A 171 5.55 -8.44 -14.19
C SER A 171 5.72 -8.91 -12.75
N LEU A 172 5.15 -10.07 -12.43
CA LEU A 172 5.35 -10.81 -11.18
C LEU A 172 6.04 -12.15 -11.43
N ARG A 173 6.77 -12.24 -12.55
CA ARG A 173 7.49 -13.43 -12.98
C ARG A 173 8.44 -13.94 -11.89
N GLY A 174 8.37 -15.24 -11.61
CA GLY A 174 9.27 -15.93 -10.67
C GLY A 174 9.06 -15.56 -9.20
N THR A 175 8.00 -14.82 -8.86
CA THR A 175 7.71 -14.40 -7.48
C THR A 175 6.98 -15.50 -6.69
N HIS A 176 7.05 -15.39 -5.36
CA HIS A 176 6.25 -16.18 -4.43
C HIS A 176 5.16 -15.30 -3.83
N LEU A 177 3.92 -15.47 -4.27
CA LEU A 177 2.77 -14.69 -3.81
C LEU A 177 2.08 -15.45 -2.68
N VAL A 178 1.99 -14.80 -1.51
CA VAL A 178 1.38 -15.40 -0.31
C VAL A 178 0.20 -14.57 0.15
N GLY A 179 -0.98 -15.18 0.28
CA GLY A 179 -2.13 -14.54 0.93
C GLY A 179 -2.71 -13.34 0.19
N ILE A 180 -2.49 -13.22 -1.13
CA ILE A 180 -2.96 -12.07 -1.91
C ILE A 180 -4.41 -12.24 -2.33
N ARG A 181 -5.22 -11.20 -2.15
CA ARG A 181 -6.60 -11.17 -2.67
C ARG A 181 -6.67 -10.33 -3.94
N PHE A 182 -6.94 -10.95 -5.07
CA PHE A 182 -7.16 -10.33 -6.38
C PHE A 182 -8.63 -10.32 -6.82
N THR A 183 -9.58 -10.44 -5.88
CA THR A 183 -11.01 -10.47 -6.22
C THR A 183 -11.42 -9.29 -7.09
N GLU A 184 -12.00 -9.54 -8.27
CA GLU A 184 -12.38 -8.52 -9.26
C GLU A 184 -11.23 -7.61 -9.75
N ALA A 185 -9.97 -7.99 -9.53
CA ALA A 185 -8.83 -7.23 -10.03
C ALA A 185 -8.68 -7.35 -11.54
N ASP A 186 -8.19 -6.30 -12.19
CA ASP A 186 -7.76 -6.34 -13.59
C ASP A 186 -6.30 -6.81 -13.67
N LEU A 187 -6.12 -8.10 -13.97
CA LEU A 187 -4.83 -8.77 -14.16
C LEU A 187 -4.48 -8.92 -15.64
N GLY A 188 -5.16 -8.18 -16.53
CA GLY A 188 -4.96 -8.34 -17.96
C GLY A 188 -3.50 -8.09 -18.37
N GLY A 189 -2.91 -9.00 -19.15
CA GLY A 189 -1.53 -8.87 -19.60
C GLY A 189 -0.46 -9.04 -18.53
N VAL A 190 -0.82 -9.41 -17.29
CA VAL A 190 0.17 -9.67 -16.23
C VAL A 190 1.04 -10.88 -16.57
N ASP A 191 2.34 -10.77 -16.32
CA ASP A 191 3.31 -11.86 -16.45
C ASP A 191 3.46 -12.57 -15.11
N PHE A 192 2.80 -13.73 -14.97
CA PHE A 192 2.92 -14.65 -13.83
C PHE A 192 3.75 -15.90 -14.19
N ARG A 193 4.64 -15.82 -15.18
CA ARG A 193 5.47 -16.96 -15.53
C ARG A 193 6.30 -17.40 -14.32
N ASP A 194 6.42 -18.71 -14.12
CA ASP A 194 7.23 -19.27 -13.04
C ASP A 194 6.82 -18.78 -11.62
N THR A 195 5.63 -18.17 -11.45
CA THR A 195 5.13 -17.64 -10.17
C THR A 195 4.47 -18.74 -9.33
N THR A 196 4.72 -18.74 -8.02
CA THR A 196 4.03 -19.63 -7.07
C THR A 196 2.95 -18.87 -6.30
N PHE A 197 1.76 -19.45 -6.21
CA PHE A 197 0.62 -18.89 -5.48
C PHE A 197 0.27 -19.75 -4.25
N GLU A 198 0.44 -19.17 -3.06
CA GLU A 198 0.10 -19.77 -1.78
C GLU A 198 -1.00 -18.94 -1.11
N ASP A 199 -2.13 -19.57 -0.74
CA ASP A 199 -3.27 -18.92 -0.09
C ASP A 199 -3.78 -17.65 -0.81
N CYS A 200 -3.62 -17.60 -2.13
CA CYS A 200 -4.05 -16.46 -2.95
C CYS A 200 -5.47 -16.68 -3.50
N ARG A 201 -6.23 -15.60 -3.71
CA ARG A 201 -7.56 -15.64 -4.32
C ARG A 201 -7.58 -14.86 -5.63
N LEU A 202 -7.87 -15.54 -6.74
CA LEU A 202 -8.04 -14.99 -8.08
C LEU A 202 -9.50 -15.05 -8.58
N ALA A 203 -10.44 -15.45 -7.71
CA ALA A 203 -11.86 -15.48 -8.05
C ALA A 203 -12.33 -14.15 -8.66
N ASP A 204 -13.05 -14.23 -9.79
CA ASP A 204 -13.62 -13.09 -10.52
C ASP A 204 -12.61 -12.07 -11.08
N ALA A 205 -11.30 -12.37 -11.03
CA ALA A 205 -10.29 -11.53 -11.64
C ALA A 205 -10.37 -11.57 -13.19
N ASN A 206 -10.09 -10.44 -13.83
CA ASN A 206 -9.93 -10.40 -15.29
C ASN A 206 -8.53 -10.91 -15.67
N LEU A 207 -8.47 -12.12 -16.24
CA LEU A 207 -7.23 -12.82 -16.61
C LEU A 207 -6.89 -12.70 -18.11
N ARG A 208 -7.51 -11.75 -18.83
CA ARG A 208 -7.34 -11.63 -20.28
C ARG A 208 -5.88 -11.35 -20.65
N ALA A 209 -5.30 -12.24 -21.46
CA ALA A 209 -3.90 -12.15 -21.91
C ALA A 209 -2.86 -12.23 -20.78
N THR A 210 -3.23 -12.69 -19.60
CA THR A 210 -2.30 -13.02 -18.52
C THR A 210 -1.48 -14.27 -18.91
N ASP A 211 -0.18 -14.28 -18.61
CA ASP A 211 0.69 -15.42 -18.87
C ASP A 211 0.96 -16.20 -17.58
N PHE A 212 0.43 -17.43 -17.51
CA PHE A 212 0.63 -18.35 -16.39
C PHE A 212 1.59 -19.50 -16.71
N THR A 213 2.41 -19.38 -17.77
CA THR A 213 3.33 -20.46 -18.16
C THR A 213 4.29 -20.80 -17.03
N GLY A 214 4.25 -22.04 -16.53
CA GLY A 214 5.09 -22.48 -15.41
C GLY A 214 4.61 -22.02 -14.03
N ALA A 215 3.48 -21.32 -13.94
CA ALA A 215 2.93 -20.89 -12.66
C ALA A 215 2.37 -22.08 -11.84
N ASP A 216 2.51 -22.03 -10.52
CA ASP A 216 1.89 -22.98 -9.60
C ASP A 216 0.66 -22.36 -8.93
N LEU A 217 -0.52 -22.77 -9.37
CA LEU A 217 -1.83 -22.32 -8.86
C LEU A 217 -2.46 -23.33 -7.89
N ARG A 218 -1.76 -24.40 -7.49
CA ARG A 218 -2.35 -25.49 -6.70
C ARG A 218 -2.90 -25.02 -5.34
N GLY A 219 -2.30 -23.97 -4.76
CA GLY A 219 -2.72 -23.33 -3.51
C GLY A 219 -3.65 -22.13 -3.69
N ALA A 220 -4.06 -21.79 -4.92
CA ALA A 220 -4.89 -20.64 -5.20
C ALA A 220 -6.38 -20.98 -5.21
N ASP A 221 -7.19 -20.08 -4.67
CA ASP A 221 -8.64 -20.04 -4.88
C ASP A 221 -8.93 -19.36 -6.22
N LEU A 222 -9.26 -20.17 -7.23
CA LEU A 222 -9.54 -19.73 -8.59
C LEU A 222 -11.03 -19.35 -8.81
N GLY A 223 -11.86 -19.42 -7.77
CA GLY A 223 -13.31 -19.21 -7.87
C GLY A 223 -14.00 -20.29 -8.72
N GLU A 224 -15.10 -19.92 -9.36
CA GLU A 224 -15.79 -20.83 -10.30
C GLU A 224 -14.97 -21.00 -11.58
N LEU A 225 -14.42 -22.20 -11.76
CA LEU A 225 -13.67 -22.57 -12.97
C LEU A 225 -14.59 -23.09 -14.06
N THR A 226 -14.74 -22.34 -15.15
CA THR A 226 -15.36 -22.82 -16.39
C THR A 226 -14.28 -23.29 -17.37
N LEU A 227 -14.64 -24.02 -18.44
CA LEU A 227 -13.70 -24.31 -19.54
C LEU A 227 -13.06 -23.05 -20.13
N ALA A 228 -13.83 -21.95 -20.23
CA ALA A 228 -13.34 -20.70 -20.77
C ALA A 228 -12.32 -20.02 -19.84
N THR A 229 -12.53 -20.10 -18.52
CA THR A 229 -11.58 -19.59 -17.53
C THR A 229 -10.34 -20.48 -17.47
N ALA A 230 -10.51 -21.80 -17.47
CA ALA A 230 -9.41 -22.76 -17.48
C ALA A 230 -8.48 -22.61 -18.70
N ALA A 231 -9.03 -22.27 -19.88
CA ALA A 231 -8.24 -22.00 -21.07
C ALA A 231 -7.27 -20.81 -20.92
N GLN A 232 -7.58 -19.85 -20.04
CA GLN A 232 -6.71 -18.70 -19.74
C GLN A 232 -5.54 -19.08 -18.83
N LEU A 233 -5.63 -20.21 -18.12
CA LEU A 233 -4.59 -20.72 -17.20
C LEU A 233 -3.60 -21.66 -17.89
N ARG A 234 -3.47 -21.59 -19.22
CA ARG A 234 -2.63 -22.51 -20.00
C ARG A 234 -1.19 -22.47 -19.51
N GLY A 235 -0.64 -23.66 -19.25
CA GLY A 235 0.74 -23.82 -18.79
C GLY A 235 0.91 -23.75 -17.27
N ALA A 236 -0.14 -23.44 -16.51
CA ALA A 236 -0.13 -23.50 -15.06
C ALA A 236 -0.28 -24.93 -14.53
N ALA A 237 0.28 -25.19 -13.35
CA ALA A 237 -0.04 -26.35 -12.54
C ALA A 237 -1.29 -26.06 -11.68
N ILE A 238 -2.26 -26.96 -11.74
CA ILE A 238 -3.48 -26.94 -10.91
C ILE A 238 -3.59 -28.22 -10.07
N SER A 239 -4.35 -28.17 -8.99
CA SER A 239 -4.55 -29.29 -8.08
C SER A 239 -5.62 -30.26 -8.62
N PRO A 240 -5.66 -31.52 -8.12
CA PRO A 240 -6.71 -32.47 -8.49
C PRO A 240 -8.13 -31.96 -8.19
N SER A 241 -8.33 -31.19 -7.12
CA SER A 241 -9.64 -30.61 -6.79
C SER A 241 -10.05 -29.51 -7.78
N GLN A 242 -9.13 -28.67 -8.21
CA GLN A 242 -9.36 -27.67 -9.27
C GLN A 242 -9.70 -28.34 -10.61
N ALA A 243 -8.98 -29.43 -10.96
CA ALA A 243 -9.31 -30.21 -12.15
C ALA A 243 -10.71 -30.85 -12.06
N ALA A 244 -11.09 -31.36 -10.87
CA ALA A 244 -12.42 -31.92 -10.65
C ALA A 244 -13.53 -30.87 -10.79
N GLN A 245 -13.31 -29.63 -10.34
CA GLN A 245 -14.25 -28.51 -10.55
C GLN A 245 -14.48 -28.26 -12.05
N ILE A 246 -13.42 -28.23 -12.86
CA ILE A 246 -13.53 -28.06 -14.32
C ILE A 246 -14.36 -29.22 -14.91
N CYS A 247 -14.05 -30.47 -14.57
CA CYS A 247 -14.81 -31.63 -15.04
C CYS A 247 -16.29 -31.57 -14.63
N ALA A 248 -16.59 -31.12 -13.41
CA ALA A 248 -17.95 -30.97 -12.92
C ALA A 248 -18.76 -29.96 -13.75
N THR A 249 -18.14 -28.89 -14.28
CA THR A 249 -18.82 -27.95 -15.19
C THR A 249 -19.26 -28.58 -16.51
N LEU A 250 -18.71 -29.74 -16.86
CA LEU A 250 -19.10 -30.54 -18.03
C LEU A 250 -20.13 -31.62 -17.69
N GLY A 251 -20.64 -31.64 -16.45
CA GLY A 251 -21.53 -32.69 -15.97
C GLY A 251 -20.84 -34.02 -15.69
N LEU A 252 -19.50 -34.05 -15.63
CA LEU A 252 -18.73 -35.25 -15.33
C LEU A 252 -18.59 -35.44 -13.82
N ASN A 253 -18.77 -36.67 -13.36
CA ASN A 253 -18.50 -37.05 -11.97
C ASN A 253 -17.06 -37.58 -11.86
N VAL A 254 -16.22 -36.93 -11.06
CA VAL A 254 -14.83 -37.34 -10.83
C VAL A 254 -14.76 -38.22 -9.58
N ILE A 255 -14.38 -39.48 -9.76
CA ILE A 255 -14.21 -40.45 -8.68
C ILE A 255 -12.70 -40.52 -8.38
N GLY A 256 -12.34 -40.35 -7.10
CA GLY A 256 -10.95 -40.33 -6.62
C GLY A 256 -10.27 -41.68 -6.55
#